data_AF-A0A9E1NFX0-F1
#
_entry.id   AF-A0A9E1NFX0-F1
#
_cell.length_a   1.000
_cell.length_b   1.000
_cell.length_c   1.000
_cell.angle_alpha   90.00
_cell.angle_beta   90.00
_cell.angle_gamma   90.00
#
_symmetry.space_group_name_H-M   'P 1'
#
loop_
_entity.id
_entity.type
_entity.pdbx_description
1 polymer ?
#
loop_
_entity_poly.entity_id
_entity_poly.type
_entity_poly.pdbx_seq_one_letter_code
_entity_poly.pdbx_strand_id
1 'polypeptide(L)' 'MHDDCSGSFQSGKQIVDKIRTMGFNTSPVGAELKINCTNCDTVFQMATMESKCPSCKMVYGVTPCHSHSAEFVKAAGVNY' A
#
# COMPACT_ATOMS: atom_id res chain seq x y z
N MET A 1 13.31 15.54 15.23
CA MET A 1 12.78 15.94 13.91
C MET A 1 12.91 14.76 12.96
N HIS A 2 11.81 14.12 12.56
CA HIS A 2 11.66 13.36 11.30
C HIS A 2 10.16 13.04 11.14
N ASP A 3 9.40 14.05 10.71
CA ASP A 3 7.94 14.03 10.52
C ASP A 3 7.53 13.61 9.09
N ASP A 4 8.44 13.01 8.31
CA ASP A 4 8.23 12.75 6.88
C ASP A 4 7.25 11.61 6.57
N CYS A 5 6.57 11.08 7.60
CA CYS A 5 5.47 10.13 7.47
C CYS A 5 4.14 10.64 8.07
N SER A 6 4.11 11.88 8.54
CA SER A 6 2.92 12.59 9.04
C SER A 6 2.17 13.33 7.92
N GLY A 7 2.55 13.11 6.67
CA GLY A 7 1.73 13.50 5.53
C GLY A 7 0.37 12.85 5.71
N SER A 8 -0.68 13.65 5.89
CA SER A 8 -2.04 13.14 5.95
C SER A 8 -2.39 12.61 4.56
N PHE A 9 -2.00 11.36 4.27
CA PHE A 9 -2.26 10.74 2.98
C PHE A 9 -3.76 10.55 2.84
N GLN A 10 -4.40 11.46 2.12
CA GLN A 10 -5.86 11.44 1.95
C GLN A 10 -6.30 10.29 1.03
N SER A 11 -5.37 9.65 0.30
CA SER A 11 -5.69 8.60 -0.66
C SER A 11 -4.51 7.66 -0.89
N GLY A 12 -4.81 6.39 -1.22
CA GLY A 12 -3.76 5.40 -1.53
C GLY A 12 -2.91 5.76 -2.75
N LYS A 13 -3.43 6.56 -3.68
CA LYS A 13 -2.65 7.11 -4.80
C LYS A 13 -1.45 7.91 -4.33
N GLN A 14 -1.62 8.78 -3.34
CA GLN A 14 -0.53 9.59 -2.80
C GLN A 14 0.53 8.73 -2.12
N ILE A 15 0.10 7.66 -1.44
CA ILE A 15 1.01 6.69 -0.82
C ILE A 15 1.82 5.98 -1.90
N VAL A 16 1.15 5.39 -2.88
CA VAL A 16 1.78 4.66 -4.00
C VAL A 16 2.73 5.57 -4.78
N ASP A 17 2.32 6.78 -5.10
CA ASP A 17 3.15 7.74 -5.83
C ASP A 17 4.40 8.14 -5.03
N LYS A 18 4.26 8.38 -3.72
CA LYS A 18 5.39 8.68 -2.83
C LYS A 18 6.36 7.50 -2.74
N ILE A 19 5.89 6.28 -2.50
CA ILE A 19 6.78 5.10 -2.42
C ILE A 19 7.41 4.78 -3.78
N ARG A 20 6.72 5.01 -4.91
CA ARG A 20 7.30 4.87 -6.26
C ARG A 20 8.39 5.92 -6.50
N THR A 21 8.11 7.19 -6.18
CA THR A 21 9.07 8.30 -6.31
C THR A 21 10.32 8.06 -5.47
N MET A 22 10.16 7.53 -4.27
CA MET A 22 11.26 7.20 -3.37
C MET A 22 11.94 5.86 -3.69
N GLY A 23 11.37 5.04 -4.59
CA GLY A 23 11.88 3.70 -4.93
C GLY A 23 11.62 2.61 -3.88
N PHE A 24 10.69 2.83 -2.96
CA PHE A 24 10.28 1.87 -1.92
C PHE A 24 9.14 0.94 -2.34
N ASN A 25 8.53 1.14 -3.51
CA ASN A 25 7.41 0.33 -3.96
C ASN A 25 7.70 -1.19 -3.98
N THR A 26 8.94 -1.56 -4.34
CA THR A 26 9.40 -2.96 -4.33
C THR A 26 10.03 -3.40 -3.00
N SER A 27 10.11 -2.51 -2.01
CA SER A 27 10.65 -2.85 -0.70
C SER A 27 9.67 -3.74 0.06
N PRO A 28 10.17 -4.71 0.85
CA PRO A 28 9.31 -5.56 1.65
C PRO A 28 8.58 -4.75 2.71
N VAL A 29 7.33 -5.13 3.01
CA VAL A 29 6.64 -4.62 4.20
C VAL A 29 7.26 -5.23 5.46
N GLY A 30 7.17 -4.52 6.57
CA GLY A 30 7.73 -4.98 7.85
C GLY A 30 7.02 -6.19 8.46
N ALA A 31 5.79 -6.50 8.02
CA ALA A 31 5.04 -7.70 8.41
C ALA A 31 4.18 -8.22 7.25
N GLU A 32 3.84 -9.50 7.26
CA GLU A 32 2.89 -10.06 6.29
C GLU A 32 1.49 -9.45 6.48
N LEU A 33 1.11 -8.54 5.59
CA LEU A 33 -0.19 -7.87 5.65
C LEU A 33 -1.22 -8.63 4.81
N LYS A 34 -2.31 -9.07 5.45
CA LYS A 34 -3.43 -9.70 4.76
C LYS A 34 -4.42 -8.63 4.31
N ILE A 35 -4.55 -8.44 3.00
CA ILE A 35 -5.40 -7.40 2.41
C ILE A 35 -6.65 -8.05 1.84
N ASN A 36 -7.81 -7.57 2.26
CA ASN A 36 -9.07 -7.90 1.59
C ASN A 36 -9.34 -6.85 0.51
N CYS A 37 -9.45 -7.28 -0.75
CA CYS A 37 -9.73 -6.36 -1.83
C CYS A 37 -11.17 -5.85 -1.76
N THR A 38 -11.35 -4.55 -1.52
CA THR A 38 -12.67 -3.90 -1.44
C THR A 38 -13.44 -3.86 -2.75
N ASN A 39 -12.83 -4.25 -3.87
CA ASN A 39 -13.45 -4.23 -5.20
C ASN A 39 -13.92 -5.61 -5.68
N CYS A 40 -13.28 -6.69 -5.22
CA CYS A 40 -13.59 -8.06 -5.68
C CYS A 40 -13.55 -9.10 -4.56
N ASP A 41 -13.49 -8.65 -3.29
CA ASP A 41 -13.49 -9.45 -2.06
C ASP A 41 -12.41 -10.54 -2.00
N THR A 42 -11.39 -10.41 -2.85
CA THR A 42 -10.28 -11.35 -2.92
C THR A 42 -9.28 -10.99 -1.85
N VAL A 43 -9.01 -11.94 -0.97
CA VAL A 43 -8.00 -11.81 0.08
C VAL A 43 -6.65 -12.24 -0.46
N PHE A 44 -5.66 -11.38 -0.35
CA PHE A 44 -4.29 -11.67 -0.78
C PHE A 44 -3.28 -11.16 0.26
N GLN A 45 -2.08 -11.73 0.26
CA GLN A 45 -1.00 -11.25 1.11
C GLN A 45 -0.17 -10.21 0.36
N MET A 46 0.12 -9.13 1.06
CA MET A 46 0.99 -8.05 0.58
C MET A 46 2.37 -8.26 1.21
N ALA A 47 3.36 -8.52 0.35
CA ALA A 47 4.74 -8.78 0.74
C ALA A 47 5.64 -7.54 0.55
N THR A 48 5.21 -6.58 -0.25
CA THR A 48 5.96 -5.35 -0.57
C THR A 48 5.08 -4.12 -0.38
N MET A 49 5.69 -2.93 -0.25
CA MET A 49 5.00 -1.66 0.04
C MET A 49 3.94 -1.31 -1.02
N GLU A 50 4.08 -1.82 -2.25
CA GLU A 50 3.08 -1.78 -3.30
C GLU A 50 2.69 -3.22 -3.69
N SER A 51 1.42 -3.57 -3.60
CA SER A 51 0.93 -4.85 -4.11
C SER A 51 -0.38 -4.68 -4.84
N LYS A 52 -0.56 -5.50 -5.87
CA LYS A 52 -1.77 -5.50 -6.71
C LYS A 52 -2.57 -6.76 -6.48
N CYS A 53 -3.89 -6.60 -6.38
CA CYS A 53 -4.81 -7.71 -6.33
C CYS A 53 -4.68 -8.54 -7.63
N PRO A 54 -4.46 -9.87 -7.54
CA PRO A 54 -4.31 -10.71 -8.73
C PRO A 54 -5.62 -10.89 -9.51
N SER A 55 -6.77 -10.67 -8.88
CA SER A 55 -8.09 -10.84 -9.48
C SER A 55 -8.53 -9.62 -10.30
N CYS A 56 -8.56 -8.43 -9.66
CA CYS A 56 -9.07 -7.21 -10.30
C CYS A 56 -8.00 -6.18 -10.68
N LYS A 57 -6.72 -6.43 -10.39
CA LYS A 57 -5.60 -5.48 -10.57
C LYS A 57 -5.72 -4.18 -9.75
N MET A 58 -6.47 -4.20 -8.64
CA MET A 58 -6.48 -3.10 -7.66
C MET A 58 -5.12 -2.97 -6.99
N VAL A 59 -4.51 -1.79 -7.08
CA VAL A 59 -3.23 -1.48 -6.45
C VAL A 59 -3.46 -0.96 -5.04
N TYR A 60 -2.69 -1.49 -4.10
CA TYR A 60 -2.67 -1.11 -2.70
C TYR A 60 -1.28 -0.64 -2.33
N GLY A 61 -1.23 0.42 -1.52
CA GLY A 61 0.02 0.99 -1.03
C GLY A 61 -0.04 1.25 0.47
N VAL A 62 1.11 1.10 1.13
CA VAL A 62 1.31 1.48 2.52
C VAL A 62 2.63 2.23 2.67
N THR A 63 2.67 3.15 3.62
CA THR A 63 3.90 3.88 3.94
C THR A 63 4.83 3.04 4.82
N PRO A 64 6.15 3.23 4.73
CA PRO A 64 7.12 2.47 5.51
C PRO A 64 6.94 2.63 7.03
N CYS A 65 6.48 3.79 7.50
CA CYS A 65 6.20 4.00 8.92
C CYS A 65 5.04 3.14 9.44
N HIS A 66 4.08 2.78 8.57
CA HIS A 66 2.87 2.05 8.92
C HIS A 66 2.81 0.65 8.26
N SER A 67 3.94 0.15 7.73
CA SER A 67 4.02 -1.13 7.01
C SER A 67 3.82 -2.37 7.88
N HIS A 68 3.48 -2.20 9.16
CA HIS A 68 3.19 -3.28 10.11
C HIS A 68 1.69 -3.52 10.31
N SER A 69 0.81 -2.61 9.84
CA SER A 69 -0.63 -2.77 10.01
C SER A 69 -1.40 -2.61 8.69
N ALA A 70 -2.23 -3.60 8.37
CA ALA A 70 -3.04 -3.62 7.15
C ALA A 70 -4.12 -2.52 7.13
N GLU A 71 -4.50 -1.95 8.27
CA GLU A 71 -5.47 -0.85 8.37
C GLU A 71 -5.01 0.45 7.68
N PHE A 72 -3.68 0.66 7.61
CA PHE A 72 -3.09 1.83 6.93
C PHE A 72 -2.84 1.58 5.45
N VAL A 73 -3.06 0.35 4.97
CA VAL A 73 -2.98 0.03 3.55
C VAL A 73 -4.18 0.66 2.86
N LYS A 74 -3.91 1.52 1.88
CA LYS A 74 -4.96 2.22 1.13
C LYS A 74 -4.94 1.77 -0.32
N ALA A 75 -6.13 1.61 -0.90
CA ALA A 75 -6.29 1.38 -2.32
C ALA A 75 -5.93 2.65 -3.11
N ALA A 76 -5.07 2.50 -4.12
CA ALA A 76 -4.75 3.55 -5.07
C ALA A 76 -5.70 3.54 -6.28
N GLY A 77 -6.13 2.35 -6.70
CA GLY A 77 -7.08 2.18 -7.80
C GLY A 77 -6.80 0.94 -8.63
N VAL A 78 -7.78 0.55 -9.45
CA VAL A 78 -7.64 -0.55 -10.41
C VAL A 78 -6.78 -0.09 -11.57
N ASN A 79 -5.71 -0.84 -11.89
CA ASN A 79 -4.71 -0.49 -12.91
C ASN A 79 -4.07 0.91 -12.73
N TYR A 80 -3.67 1.23 -11.49
CA TYR A 80 -2.94 2.47 -11.15
C TYR A 80 -1.41 2.34 -11.28
#